data_AF-A0A4Q2D0M3-F1
#
_entry.id   AF-A0A4Q2D0M3-F1
#
_cell.length_a   1.000
_cell.length_b   1.000
_cell.length_c   1.000
_cell.angle_alpha   90.00
_cell.angle_beta   90.00
_cell.angle_gamma   90.00
#
_symmetry.space_group_name_H-M   'P 1'
#
loop_
_entity.id
_entity.type
_entity.pdbx_description
1 polymer ?
#
loop_
_entity_poly.entity_id
_entity_poly.type
_entity_poly.pdbx_seq_one_letter_code
_entity_poly.pdbx_strand_id
1 'polypeptide(L)'
;MTSFSHIRCLSAKYNCPMPAIDVAHQHLITARAIHLKEKNEGKEVVSTLGWSGIIAGTRAGAGLDGFDRNKDATVVELCARCPCLWLI
;
A
#
# COMPACT_ATOMS: atom_id res chain seq x y z
N MET A 1 -4.47 -13.98 13.15
CA MET A 1 -5.66 -13.16 12.83
C MET A 1 -5.25 -11.70 12.82
N THR A 2 -5.27 -11.04 11.66
CA THR A 2 -4.98 -9.61 11.56
C THR A 2 -6.08 -8.81 12.26
N SER A 3 -5.73 -7.84 13.10
CA SER A 3 -6.68 -7.00 13.86
C SER A 3 -7.82 -6.41 13.01
N PHE A 4 -7.60 -6.29 11.70
CA PHE A 4 -8.54 -5.80 10.71
C PHE A 4 -9.75 -6.71 10.44
N SER A 5 -9.54 -8.03 10.36
CA SER A 5 -10.63 -8.99 10.13
C SER A 5 -11.59 -9.01 11.31
N HIS A 6 -11.06 -8.76 12.51
CA HIS A 6 -11.84 -8.64 13.73
C HIS A 6 -12.75 -7.39 13.71
N ILE A 7 -12.22 -6.24 13.29
CA ILE A 7 -13.00 -5.00 13.13
C ILE A 7 -14.09 -5.16 12.07
N ARG A 8 -13.80 -5.80 10.92
CA ARG A 8 -14.81 -6.08 9.88
C ARG A 8 -15.90 -7.03 10.35
N CYS A 9 -15.55 -8.05 11.14
CA CYS A 9 -16.54 -8.97 11.71
C CYS A 9 -17.49 -8.23 12.67
N LEU A 10 -16.97 -7.33 13.50
CA LEU A 10 -17.79 -6.48 14.38
C LEU A 10 -18.65 -5.51 13.58
N SER A 11 -18.08 -4.83 12.59
CA SER A 11 -18.79 -3.92 11.68
C SER A 11 -19.96 -4.63 10.98
N ALA A 12 -19.75 -5.85 10.47
CA ALA A 12 -20.78 -6.67 9.87
C ALA A 12 -21.85 -7.10 10.89
N LYS A 13 -21.44 -7.47 12.12
CA LYS A 13 -22.36 -7.90 13.17
C LYS A 13 -23.30 -6.79 13.65
N TYR A 14 -22.83 -5.54 13.67
CA TYR A 14 -23.59 -4.38 14.14
C TYR A 14 -24.16 -3.51 13.02
N ASN A 15 -24.10 -3.95 11.75
CA ASN A 15 -24.58 -3.20 10.58
C ASN A 15 -23.98 -1.78 10.47
N CYS A 16 -22.71 -1.61 10.85
CA CYS A 16 -22.00 -0.35 10.75
C CYS A 16 -20.98 -0.42 9.61
N PRO A 17 -21.33 -0.11 8.35
CA PRO A 17 -20.38 -0.17 7.25
C PRO A 17 -19.23 0.82 7.49
N MET A 18 -17.99 0.37 7.33
CA MET A 18 -16.79 1.18 7.53
C MET A 18 -15.96 1.24 6.23
N PRO A 19 -16.40 2.00 5.22
CA PRO A 19 -15.80 1.97 3.89
C PRO A 19 -14.33 2.39 3.86
N ALA A 20 -13.93 3.38 4.68
CA ALA A 20 -12.54 3.82 4.77
C ALA A 20 -11.62 2.71 5.32
N ILE A 21 -12.12 1.95 6.28
CA ILE A 21 -11.45 0.78 6.85
C ILE A 21 -11.39 -0.32 5.78
N ASP A 22 -12.48 -0.57 5.07
CA ASP A 22 -12.48 -1.57 3.99
C ASP A 22 -11.45 -1.26 2.89
N VAL A 23 -11.27 -0.01 2.49
CA VAL A 23 -10.22 0.41 1.53
C VAL A 23 -8.83 0.21 2.10
N ALA A 24 -8.59 0.63 3.35
CA ALA A 24 -7.31 0.40 4.03
C ALA A 24 -6.97 -1.10 4.13
N HIS A 25 -7.97 -1.97 4.33
CA HIS A 25 -7.79 -3.42 4.32
C HIS A 25 -7.26 -3.92 2.97
N GLN A 26 -7.84 -3.45 1.87
CA GLN A 26 -7.44 -3.89 0.53
C GLN A 26 -5.98 -3.51 0.29
N HIS A 27 -5.58 -2.28 0.63
CA HIS A 27 -4.19 -1.87 0.52
C HIS A 27 -3.25 -2.69 1.42
N LEU A 28 -3.68 -3.09 2.62
CA LEU A 28 -2.88 -3.99 3.47
C LEU A 28 -2.75 -5.41 2.90
N ILE A 29 -3.78 -5.93 2.23
CA ILE A 29 -3.70 -7.21 1.52
C ILE A 29 -2.70 -7.11 0.37
N THR A 30 -2.77 -6.04 -0.42
CA THR A 30 -1.82 -5.78 -1.52
C THR A 30 -0.40 -5.67 -1.00
N ALA A 31 -0.17 -4.86 0.05
CA ALA A 31 1.13 -4.71 0.67
C ALA A 31 1.67 -6.03 1.23
N ARG A 32 0.79 -6.89 1.79
CA ARG A 32 1.17 -8.22 2.25
C ARG A 32 1.57 -9.15 1.09
N ALA A 33 0.87 -9.09 -0.03
CA ALA A 33 1.22 -9.88 -1.21
C ALA A 33 2.62 -9.51 -1.72
N ILE A 34 2.93 -8.20 -1.74
CA ILE A 34 4.27 -7.69 -2.12
C ILE A 34 5.32 -8.12 -1.11
N HIS A 35 5.04 -7.94 0.19
CA HIS A 35 5.95 -8.32 1.28
C HIS A 35 6.28 -9.82 1.27
N LEU A 36 5.29 -10.69 1.03
CA LEU A 36 5.49 -12.13 0.90
C LEU A 36 6.36 -12.48 -0.32
N LYS A 37 6.17 -11.78 -1.44
CA LYS A 37 7.01 -11.94 -2.64
C LYS A 37 8.46 -11.56 -2.34
N GLU A 38 8.70 -10.41 -1.71
CA GLU A 38 10.04 -9.95 -1.33
C GLU A 38 10.72 -10.88 -0.33
N LYS A 39 9.95 -11.41 0.63
CA LYS A 39 10.43 -12.41 1.59
C LYS A 39 10.88 -13.69 0.90
N ASN A 40 10.13 -14.19 -0.08
CA ASN A 40 10.51 -15.38 -0.85
C ASN A 40 11.75 -15.12 -1.71
N GLU A 41 11.93 -13.89 -2.20
CA GLU A 41 13.13 -13.46 -2.94
C GLU A 41 14.34 -13.16 -2.05
N GLY A 42 14.19 -13.21 -0.72
CA GLY A 42 15.24 -12.88 0.24
C GLY A 42 15.60 -11.37 0.30
N LYS A 43 14.73 -10.50 -0.23
CA LYS A 43 14.90 -9.04 -0.28
C LYS A 43 14.03 -8.31 0.74
N GLU A 44 13.66 -8.98 1.83
CA GLU A 44 12.77 -8.44 2.85
C GLU A 44 13.39 -7.19 3.51
N VAL A 45 12.79 -6.02 3.27
CA VAL A 45 13.23 -4.75 3.89
C VAL A 45 12.70 -4.62 5.32
N VAL A 46 11.54 -5.20 5.62
CA VAL A 46 10.86 -5.08 6.92
C VAL A 46 10.37 -6.44 7.37
N SER A 47 10.68 -6.86 8.60
CA SER A 47 10.33 -8.21 9.11
C SER A 47 8.84 -8.42 9.41
N THR A 48 8.12 -7.33 9.73
CA THR A 48 6.70 -7.38 10.13
C THR A 48 5.94 -6.22 9.51
N LEU A 49 4.89 -6.54 8.75
CA LEU A 49 4.04 -5.54 8.09
C LEU A 49 2.97 -4.99 9.06
N GLY A 50 3.15 -3.75 9.50
CA GLY A 50 2.19 -2.98 10.30
C GLY A 50 1.19 -2.16 9.45
N TRP A 51 0.39 -1.33 10.11
CA TRP A 51 -0.60 -0.44 9.45
C TRP A 51 0.05 0.60 8.53
N SER A 52 1.32 0.93 8.74
CA SER A 52 2.14 1.72 7.81
C SER A 52 2.25 1.08 6.41
N GLY A 53 2.03 -0.23 6.30
CA GLY A 53 1.95 -0.95 5.02
C GLY A 53 0.84 -0.48 4.08
N ILE A 54 -0.16 0.27 4.56
CA ILE A 54 -1.17 0.91 3.70
C ILE A 54 -0.49 1.82 2.67
N ILE A 55 0.60 2.50 3.04
CA ILE A 55 1.36 3.36 2.14
C ILE A 55 1.99 2.53 1.00
N ALA A 56 2.53 1.34 1.31
CA ALA A 56 3.07 0.45 0.29
C ALA A 56 1.98 -0.06 -0.67
N GLY A 57 0.79 -0.39 -0.15
CA GLY A 57 -0.34 -0.84 -0.96
C GLY A 57 -0.92 0.26 -1.86
N THR A 58 -0.91 1.51 -1.41
CA THR A 58 -1.34 2.67 -2.22
C THR A 58 -0.31 3.01 -3.29
N ARG A 59 0.99 2.97 -2.97
CA ARG A 59 2.09 3.12 -3.95
C ARG A 59 2.04 2.06 -5.05
N ALA A 60 1.82 0.80 -4.67
CA ALA A 60 1.66 -0.29 -5.62
C ALA A 60 0.45 -0.10 -6.54
N GLY A 61 -0.66 0.44 -6.01
CA GLY A 61 -1.82 0.81 -6.82
C GLY A 61 -1.56 1.94 -7.81
N ALA A 62 -0.60 2.82 -7.50
CA ALA A 62 -0.12 3.87 -8.40
C ALA A 62 0.95 3.39 -9.41
N GLY A 63 1.30 2.10 -9.41
CA GLY A 63 2.33 1.54 -10.29
C GLY A 63 3.77 1.82 -9.83
N LEU A 64 3.95 2.29 -8.60
CA LEU A 64 5.25 2.51 -7.98
C LEU A 64 5.67 1.29 -7.16
N ASP A 65 6.97 1.16 -6.87
CA ASP A 65 7.45 0.15 -5.94
C ASP A 65 6.89 0.42 -4.52
N GLY A 66 6.46 -0.67 -3.88
CA GLY A 66 5.73 -0.62 -2.61
C GLY A 66 6.60 -0.17 -1.44
N PHE A 67 7.81 -0.72 -1.32
CA PHE A 67 8.68 -0.53 -0.14
C PHE A 67 9.98 0.21 -0.46
N ASP A 68 10.47 0.15 -1.70
CA ASP A 68 11.73 0.78 -2.13
C ASP A 68 11.49 2.03 -2.97
N ARG A 69 11.61 3.20 -2.34
CA ARG A 69 11.54 4.49 -3.06
C ARG A 69 12.63 4.67 -4.12
N ASN A 70 13.80 4.06 -3.94
CA ASN A 70 14.94 4.26 -4.82
C ASN A 70 14.73 3.67 -6.22
N LYS A 71 13.87 2.64 -6.35
CA LYS A 71 13.52 2.05 -7.65
C LYS A 71 12.64 2.97 -8.49
N ASP A 72 11.93 3.89 -7.85
CA ASP A 72 11.00 4.82 -8.48
C ASP A 72 11.61 6.20 -8.78
N ALA A 73 12.83 6.48 -8.32
CA ALA A 73 13.43 7.82 -8.35
C ALA A 73 13.47 8.44 -9.76
N THR A 74 13.67 7.62 -10.79
CA THR A 74 13.70 8.05 -12.20
C THR A 74 12.33 8.43 -12.75
N VAL A 75 11.25 7.79 -12.27
CA VAL A 75 9.88 8.04 -12.74
C VAL A 75 9.35 9.37 -12.23
N VAL A 76 9.67 9.73 -10.99
CA VAL A 76 9.22 11.00 -10.39
C VAL A 76 9.93 12.20 -11.04
N GLU A 77 11.21 12.07 -11.38
CA GLU A 77 11.96 13.15 -12.05
C GLU A 77 11.49 13.41 -13.49
N LEU A 78 11.07 12.37 -14.22
CA LEU A 78 10.51 12.54 -15.57
C LEU A 78 9.17 13.30 -15.55
N CYS A 79 8.30 13.04 -14.57
CA CYS A 79 7.05 13.77 -14.39
C CYS A 79 7.29 15.22 -13.95
N ALA A 80 8.29 15.47 -13.08
CA ALA A 80 8.69 16.82 -12.67
C ALA A 80 9.34 17.64 -13.80
N ARG A 81 9.82 16.98 -14.86
CA ARG A 81 10.38 17.61 -16.07
C ARG A 81 9.38 17.82 -17.19
N CYS A 82 8.11 17.43 -17.02
CA CYS A 82 7.08 17.73 -18.01
C CYS A 82 6.79 19.25 -18.04
N PRO A 83 6.93 19.92 -19.20
CA PRO A 83 6.63 21.35 -19.33
C PRO A 83 5.15 21.71 -19.13
N CYS A 84 4.26 20.72 -18.98
CA CYS A 84 2.83 20.92 -18.82
C CYS A 84 2.42 21.50 -17.46
N LEU A 85 3.31 21.51 -16.45
CA LEU A 85 2.99 22.03 -15.10
C LEU A 85 3.21 23.54 -14.96
N TRP A 86 3.79 24.22 -15.97
CA TRP A 86 4.02 25.68 -15.98
C TRP A 86 2.98 26.48 -16.79
N LEU A 87 1.91 25.82 -17.26
CA LEU A 87 0.87 26.43 -18.10
C LEU A 87 -0.49 26.58 -17.39
N ILE A 88 -0.49 26.59 -16.06
CA ILE A 88 -1.59 27.07 -15.22
C ILE A 88 -1.07 28.25 -14.40
#